data_AF-A0A2G9TBU6-F1
#
_entry.id   AF-A0A2G9TBU6-F1
#
_cell.length_a   1.000
_cell.length_b   1.000
_cell.length_c   1.000
_cell.angle_alpha   90.00
_cell.angle_beta   90.00
_cell.angle_gamma   90.00
#
_symmetry.space_group_name_H-M   'P 1'
#
loop_
_entity.id
_entity.type
_entity.pdbx_description
1 polymer ?
#
loop_
_entity_poly.entity_id
_entity_poly.type
_entity_poly.pdbx_seq_one_letter_code
_entity_poly.pdbx_strand_id
1 'polypeptide(L)'
;MWRCARDLALCLLDAGQKVTRSLLTRCFQVNSKDAEDILSSFAVPGNRSWKLRITPDPIFLESPENAKIVLEERRYWAERWAELQTRIDTTLSVHTTSSRARKNSARSSPTKSPTRTRRNSNRSSPTKQPQ
;
A
#
# COMPACT_ATOMS: atom_id res chain seq x y z
N MET A 1 -1.00 17.17 -2.60
CA MET A 1 -1.03 15.72 -2.26
C MET A 1 -2.46 15.20 -2.18
N TRP A 2 -3.34 15.89 -1.44
CA TRP A 2 -4.76 15.55 -1.26
C TRP A 2 -5.53 15.24 -2.56
N ARG A 3 -5.38 16.06 -3.61
CA ARG A 3 -6.05 15.84 -4.91
C ARG A 3 -5.70 14.49 -5.55
N CYS A 4 -4.42 14.10 -5.54
CA CYS A 4 -3.98 12.84 -6.14
C CYS A 4 -4.55 11.62 -5.41
N ALA A 5 -4.61 11.68 -4.07
CA ALA A 5 -5.21 10.64 -3.26
C ALA A 5 -6.72 10.51 -3.51
N ARG A 6 -7.42 11.64 -3.63
CA ARG A 6 -8.84 11.68 -4.00
C ARG A 6 -9.09 11.08 -5.37
N ASP A 7 -8.34 11.52 -6.39
CA ASP A 7 -8.54 11.09 -7.77
C ASP A 7 -8.24 9.59 -7.93
N LEU A 8 -7.17 9.07 -7.31
CA LEU A 8 -6.90 7.63 -7.28
C LEU A 8 -8.04 6.85 -6.62
N ALA A 9 -8.51 7.32 -5.45
CA ALA A 9 -9.58 6.65 -4.72
C ALA A 9 -10.90 6.61 -5.51
N LEU A 10 -11.24 7.70 -6.21
CA LEU A 10 -12.39 7.76 -7.10
C LEU A 10 -12.27 6.71 -8.22
N CYS A 11 -11.16 6.70 -8.96
CA CYS A 11 -10.96 5.72 -10.04
C CYS A 11 -11.04 4.27 -9.55
N LEU A 12 -10.43 3.96 -8.41
CA LEU A 12 -10.44 2.60 -7.86
C LEU A 12 -11.85 2.19 -7.42
N LEU A 13 -12.58 3.07 -6.72
CA LEU A 13 -13.91 2.76 -6.25
C LEU A 13 -14.92 2.65 -7.39
N ASP A 14 -14.80 3.48 -8.42
CA ASP A 14 -15.61 3.40 -9.64
C ASP A 14 -15.37 2.07 -10.40
N ALA A 15 -14.11 1.62 -10.46
CA ALA A 15 -13.73 0.31 -11.00
C ALA A 15 -14.06 -0.88 -10.07
N GLY A 16 -14.84 -0.67 -9.00
CA GLY A 16 -15.23 -1.71 -8.04
C GLY A 16 -14.10 -2.26 -7.18
N GLN A 17 -12.94 -1.59 -7.16
CA GLN A 17 -11.79 -2.00 -6.36
C GLN A 17 -11.93 -1.56 -4.90
N LYS A 18 -11.28 -2.32 -4.00
CA LYS A 18 -11.26 -1.98 -2.58
C LYS A 18 -10.30 -0.83 -2.32
N VAL A 19 -10.79 0.18 -1.60
CA VAL A 19 -9.98 1.31 -1.14
C VAL A 19 -10.01 1.37 0.38
N THR A 20 -8.85 1.57 1.00
CA THR A 20 -8.67 1.72 2.44
C THR A 20 -7.91 3.00 2.75
N ARG A 21 -8.04 3.51 3.99
CA ARG A 21 -7.19 4.61 4.48
C ARG A 21 -5.70 4.29 4.34
N SER A 22 -5.32 3.04 4.66
CA SER A 22 -3.93 2.56 4.59
C SER A 22 -3.34 2.55 3.18
N LEU A 23 -4.17 2.38 2.14
CA LEU A 23 -3.74 2.51 0.76
C LEU A 23 -3.28 3.94 0.48
N LEU A 24 -4.12 4.92 0.84
CA LEU A 24 -3.84 6.34 0.60
C LEU A 24 -2.63 6.83 1.40
N THR A 25 -2.51 6.41 2.66
CA THR A 25 -1.36 6.76 3.50
C THR A 25 -0.05 6.22 2.91
N ARG A 26 -0.07 5.03 2.30
CA ARG A 26 1.12 4.42 1.67
C ARG A 26 1.47 5.07 0.34
N CYS A 27 0.48 5.31 -0.51
CA CYS A 27 0.69 5.84 -1.85
C CYS A 27 1.02 7.34 -1.87
N PHE A 28 0.52 8.10 -0.88
CA PHE A 28 0.60 9.57 -0.90
C PHE A 28 1.07 10.19 0.41
N GLN A 29 1.55 9.40 1.38
CA GLN A 29 2.07 9.90 2.67
C GLN A 29 1.11 10.85 3.41
N VAL A 30 -0.19 10.77 3.12
CA VAL A 30 -1.22 11.50 3.87
C VAL A 30 -1.41 10.81 5.22
N ASN A 31 -1.74 11.57 6.26
CA ASN A 31 -2.01 10.99 7.56
C ASN A 31 -3.37 10.24 7.56
N SER A 32 -3.63 9.43 8.58
CA SER A 32 -4.86 8.62 8.62
C SER A 32 -6.15 9.46 8.70
N LYS A 33 -6.10 10.64 9.33
CA LYS A 33 -7.24 11.54 9.44
C LYS A 33 -7.54 12.19 8.09
N ASP A 34 -6.51 12.72 7.42
CA ASP A 34 -6.65 13.27 6.08
C ASP A 34 -7.22 12.22 5.14
N ALA A 35 -6.68 10.98 5.16
CA ALA A 35 -7.18 9.87 4.34
C ALA A 35 -8.67 9.59 4.57
N GLU A 36 -9.15 9.70 5.80
CA GLU A 36 -10.56 9.57 6.16
C GLU A 36 -11.40 10.75 5.66
N ASP A 37 -10.90 11.97 5.81
CA ASP A 37 -11.56 13.19 5.33
C ASP A 37 -11.69 13.18 3.79
N ILE A 38 -10.66 12.69 3.08
CA ILE A 38 -10.71 12.51 1.62
C ILE A 38 -11.88 11.58 1.27
N LEU A 39 -11.90 10.38 1.86
CA LEU A 39 -12.84 9.34 1.49
C LEU A 39 -14.27 9.73 1.88
N SER A 40 -14.45 10.36 3.05
CA SER A 40 -15.75 10.81 3.54
C SER A 40 -16.38 11.89 2.66
N SER A 41 -15.59 12.63 1.88
CA SER A 41 -16.12 13.66 0.99
C SER A 41 -17.01 13.11 -0.14
N PHE A 42 -16.76 11.89 -0.62
CA PHE A 42 -17.49 11.30 -1.76
C PHE A 42 -17.94 9.83 -1.59
N ALA A 43 -17.46 9.16 -0.54
CA ALA A 43 -17.75 7.76 -0.26
C ALA A 43 -18.34 7.58 1.14
N VAL A 44 -18.88 6.40 1.39
CA VAL A 44 -19.35 5.94 2.69
C VAL A 44 -18.54 4.73 3.15
N PRO A 45 -18.32 4.55 4.46
CA PRO A 45 -17.70 3.34 4.99
C PRO A 45 -18.54 2.10 4.68
N GLY A 46 -17.86 1.02 4.28
CA GLY A 46 -18.43 -0.31 4.11
C GLY A 46 -17.65 -1.36 4.90
N ASN A 47 -17.89 -2.65 4.62
CA ASN A 47 -17.18 -3.73 5.31
C ASN A 47 -15.71 -3.79 4.90
N ARG A 48 -14.82 -3.20 5.72
CA ARG A 48 -13.36 -3.11 5.51
C ARG A 48 -12.93 -2.38 4.23
N SER A 49 -13.81 -1.58 3.63
CA SER A 49 -13.55 -0.79 2.42
C SER A 49 -14.48 0.43 2.42
N TRP A 50 -14.32 1.30 1.43
CA TRP A 50 -15.25 2.39 1.12
C TRP A 50 -16.09 2.05 -0.10
N LYS A 51 -17.22 2.73 -0.28
CA LYS A 51 -18.11 2.65 -1.45
C LYS A 51 -18.53 4.05 -1.87
N LEU A 52 -18.60 4.33 -3.17
CA LEU A 52 -19.12 5.61 -3.66
C LEU A 52 -20.54 5.84 -3.13
N ARG A 53 -20.81 7.08 -2.73
CA ARG A 53 -22.16 7.48 -2.29
C ARG A 53 -23.13 7.55 -3.47
N ILE A 54 -22.61 7.85 -4.65
CA ILE A 54 -23.33 7.94 -5.90
C ILE A 54 -23.25 6.59 -6.60
N THR A 55 -24.40 6.11 -7.07
CA THR A 55 -24.50 4.93 -7.93
C THR A 55 -24.40 5.35 -9.40
N PRO A 56 -23.86 4.49 -10.29
CA PRO A 56 -23.92 4.74 -11.72
C PRO A 56 -25.36 5.01 -12.17
N ASP A 57 -25.55 6.09 -12.93
CA ASP A 57 -26.82 6.39 -13.55
C ASP A 57 -26.88 5.67 -14.92
N PRO A 58 -27.72 4.63 -15.07
CA PRO A 58 -27.74 3.80 -16.27
C PRO A 58 -28.17 4.56 -17.53
N ILE A 59 -28.92 5.66 -17.37
CA ILE A 59 -29.43 6.45 -18.50
C ILE A 59 -28.55 7.68 -18.82
N PHE A 60 -27.50 7.92 -18.04
CA PHE A 60 -26.65 9.12 -18.20
C PHE A 60 -26.08 9.25 -19.61
N LEU A 61 -25.68 8.12 -20.21
CA LEU A 61 -25.09 8.07 -21.55
C LEU A 61 -26.12 8.06 -22.70
N GLU A 62 -27.43 8.05 -22.40
CA GLU A 62 -28.47 8.14 -23.42
C GLU A 62 -28.57 9.56 -24.01
N SER A 63 -28.14 10.58 -23.26
CA SER A 63 -28.01 11.95 -23.77
C SER A 63 -26.72 12.11 -24.60
N PRO A 64 -26.80 12.55 -25.87
CA PRO A 64 -25.64 12.86 -26.68
C PRO A 64 -24.72 13.92 -26.05
N GLU A 65 -25.28 14.88 -25.33
CA GLU A 65 -24.54 15.93 -24.63
C GLU A 65 -23.68 15.35 -23.49
N ASN A 66 -24.26 14.46 -22.67
CA ASN A 66 -23.53 13.77 -21.61
C ASN A 66 -22.45 12.84 -22.18
N ALA A 67 -22.75 12.13 -23.26
CA ALA A 67 -21.77 11.28 -23.95
C ALA A 67 -20.57 12.10 -24.46
N LYS A 68 -20.82 13.30 -24.99
CA LYS A 68 -19.76 14.23 -25.42
C LYS A 68 -18.87 14.65 -24.25
N ILE A 69 -19.45 14.99 -23.10
CA ILE A 69 -18.69 15.32 -21.88
C ILE A 69 -17.76 14.17 -21.48
N VAL A 70 -18.27 12.94 -21.42
CA VAL A 70 -17.46 11.76 -21.05
C VAL A 70 -16.31 11.53 -22.03
N LEU A 71 -16.56 11.72 -23.33
CA LEU A 71 -15.53 11.60 -24.35
C LEU A 71 -14.44 12.69 -24.25
N GLU A 72 -14.83 13.92 -23.93
CA GLU A 72 -13.90 15.03 -23.71
C GLU A 72 -13.03 14.79 -22.46
N GLU A 73 -13.65 14.33 -21.36
CA GLU A 73 -12.94 14.03 -20.13
C GLU A 73 -12.00 12.82 -20.24
N ARG A 74 -12.26 11.88 -21.15
CA ARG A 74 -11.43 10.69 -21.34
C ARG A 74 -9.95 11.02 -21.52
N ARG A 75 -9.64 12.03 -22.35
CA ARG A 75 -8.24 12.43 -22.60
C ARG A 75 -7.60 12.99 -21.34
N TYR A 76 -8.32 13.86 -20.63
CA TYR A 76 -7.86 14.44 -19.38
C TYR A 76 -7.52 13.35 -18.35
N TRP A 77 -8.41 12.37 -18.19
CA TRP A 77 -8.20 11.27 -17.24
C TRP A 77 -7.02 10.37 -17.60
N ALA A 78 -6.76 10.15 -18.89
CA ALA A 78 -5.58 9.39 -19.33
C ALA A 78 -4.27 10.10 -18.95
N GLU A 79 -4.17 11.41 -19.18
CA GLU A 79 -3.01 12.22 -18.79
C GLU A 79 -2.87 12.27 -17.26
N ARG A 80 -4.00 12.45 -16.56
CA ARG A 80 -4.05 12.47 -15.09
C ARG A 80 -3.57 11.15 -14.48
N TRP A 81 -3.92 10.02 -15.09
CA TRP A 81 -3.50 8.70 -14.63
C TRP A 81 -1.98 8.52 -14.67
N ALA A 82 -1.33 8.96 -15.75
CA ALA A 82 0.13 8.92 -15.87
C ALA A 82 0.83 9.75 -14.78
N GLU A 83 0.26 10.91 -14.43
CA GLU A 83 0.76 11.74 -13.33
C GLU A 83 0.60 11.04 -11.97
N LEU A 84 -0.55 10.40 -11.72
CA LEU A 84 -0.78 9.63 -10.50
C LEU A 84 0.23 8.49 -10.35
N GLN A 85 0.46 7.73 -11.41
CA GLN A 85 1.41 6.62 -11.43
C GLN A 85 2.83 7.12 -11.10
N THR A 86 3.30 8.17 -11.77
CA THR A 86 4.61 8.78 -11.52
C THR A 86 4.80 9.18 -10.05
N ARG A 87 3.76 9.77 -9.43
CA ARG A 87 3.81 10.17 -8.01
C ARG A 87 3.83 8.98 -7.06
N ILE A 88 3.03 7.95 -7.35
CA ILE A 88 3.02 6.71 -6.54
C ILE A 88 4.39 6.05 -6.62
N ASP A 89 4.95 5.90 -7.81
CA ASP A 89 6.27 5.27 -8.02
C ASP A 89 7.37 6.04 -7.30
N THR A 90 7.36 7.37 -7.37
CA THR A 90 8.28 8.23 -6.62
C THR A 90 8.17 7.98 -5.12
N THR A 91 6.94 7.94 -4.59
CA THR A 91 6.67 7.75 -3.16
C THR A 91 7.13 6.37 -2.67
N LEU A 92 6.87 5.32 -3.46
CA LEU A 92 7.25 3.96 -3.13
C LEU A 92 8.77 3.75 -3.26
N SER A 93 9.43 4.36 -4.25
CA SER A 93 10.88 4.32 -4.42
C SER A 93 11.63 4.90 -3.21
N VAL A 94 11.19 6.05 -2.69
CA VAL A 94 11.73 6.66 -1.46
C VAL A 94 11.61 5.73 -0.26
N HIS A 95 10.54 4.95 -0.16
CA HIS A 95 10.38 3.97 0.91
C HIS A 95 11.34 2.78 0.81
N THR A 96 11.66 2.31 -0.41
CA THR A 96 12.58 1.18 -0.59
C THR A 96 14.03 1.50 -0.20
N THR A 97 14.49 2.73 -0.41
CA THR A 97 15.87 3.13 -0.08
C THR A 97 16.10 3.29 1.42
N SER A 98 15.07 3.69 2.18
CA SER A 98 15.13 3.83 3.65
C SER A 98 15.27 2.49 4.38
N SER A 99 14.69 1.41 3.85
CA SER A 99 14.67 0.09 4.51
C SER A 99 15.99 -0.71 4.46
N ARG A 100 17.02 -0.27 3.74
CA ARG A 100 18.31 -1.00 3.62
C ARG A 100 19.42 -0.54 4.58
N ALA A 101 19.19 0.50 5.39
CA ALA A 101 20.19 1.00 6.35
C ALA A 101 20.10 0.33 7.74
N ARG A 102 20.11 -1.01 7.78
CA ARG A 102 20.49 -1.77 8.98
C ARG A 102 21.43 -2.90 8.57
N LYS A 103 22.60 -2.55 8.05
CA LYS A 103 23.72 -3.49 7.92
C LYS A 103 24.63 -3.25 9.12
N ASN A 104 24.64 -4.22 10.02
CA ASN A 104 25.46 -4.27 11.23
C ASN A 104 26.86 -3.71 10.97
N SER A 105 27.23 -2.66 11.71
CA SER A 105 28.62 -2.27 11.89
C SER A 105 29.29 -3.30 12.81
N ALA A 106 29.67 -4.44 12.26
CA ALA A 106 30.60 -5.36 12.91
C ALA A 106 32.01 -4.91 12.54
N ARG A 107 32.51 -3.93 13.29
CA ARG A 107 33.90 -3.47 13.23
C ARG A 107 34.73 -4.30 14.20
N SER A 108 35.34 -5.39 13.74
CA SER A 108 36.51 -5.97 14.40
C SER A 108 37.22 -6.99 13.50
N SER A 109 38.50 -6.71 13.29
CA SER A 109 39.49 -7.31 12.40
C SER A 109 39.85 -8.78 12.72
N PRO A 110 40.58 -9.48 11.84
CA PRO A 110 40.76 -10.93 11.87
C PRO A 110 42.04 -11.36 12.60
N THR A 111 41.97 -12.35 13.48
CA THR A 111 43.16 -13.09 13.93
C THR A 111 42.84 -14.54 14.33
N LYS A 112 43.35 -15.45 13.50
CA LYS A 112 43.94 -16.78 13.80
C LYS A 112 43.31 -17.66 14.89
N SER A 113 42.87 -18.85 14.44
CA SER A 113 42.73 -20.07 15.24
C SER A 113 44.01 -20.39 16.04
N PRO A 114 43.88 -21.11 17.17
CA PRO A 114 44.26 -22.52 17.10
C PRO A 114 43.34 -23.50 17.85
N THR A 115 43.33 -24.70 17.31
CA THR A 115 42.93 -26.02 17.80
C THR A 115 43.02 -26.24 19.31
N ARG A 116 41.97 -26.83 19.92
CA ARG A 116 42.15 -27.82 21.00
C ARG A 116 40.98 -28.79 21.16
N THR A 117 41.32 -30.07 21.05
CA THR A 117 40.54 -31.30 21.21
C THR A 117 40.17 -31.58 22.68
N ARG A 118 38.93 -32.04 22.96
CA ARG A 118 38.59 -33.09 23.97
C ARG A 118 37.07 -33.35 23.94
N ARG A 119 36.61 -34.51 23.46
CA ARG A 119 36.48 -35.83 24.13
C ARG A 119 35.07 -36.03 24.73
N ASN A 120 34.23 -36.63 23.88
CA ASN A 120 33.26 -37.70 24.10
C ASN A 120 32.80 -38.00 25.56
N SER A 121 31.49 -38.03 25.78
CA SER A 121 30.83 -39.16 26.45
C SER A 121 29.32 -39.16 26.20
N ASN A 122 28.88 -40.24 25.53
CA ASN A 122 27.50 -40.72 25.55
C ASN A 122 27.04 -40.97 26.99
N ARG A 123 25.80 -40.59 27.32
CA ARG A 123 24.97 -41.41 28.20
C ARG A 123 23.48 -41.21 27.91
N SER A 124 22.88 -42.28 27.44
CA SER A 124 21.46 -42.50 27.20
C SER A 124 20.69 -42.79 28.50
N SER A 125 19.51 -42.14 28.60
CA SER A 125 18.20 -42.67 29.08
C SER A 125 18.02 -43.12 30.55
N PRO A 126 16.78 -43.45 31.01
CA PRO A 126 15.47 -42.75 30.99
C PRO A 126 14.78 -42.79 32.41
N THR A 127 13.44 -42.64 32.49
CA THR A 127 12.48 -42.86 33.62
C THR A 127 12.20 -41.65 34.54
N LYS A 128 10.99 -41.33 35.03
CA LYS A 128 9.67 -42.02 35.15
C LYS A 128 8.60 -40.94 35.48
N GLN A 129 7.40 -41.01 34.89
CA GLN A 129 6.13 -40.60 35.55
C GLN A 129 5.79 -41.65 36.65
N PRO A 130 4.96 -41.40 37.69
CA PRO A 130 3.68 -40.67 37.66
C PRO A 130 3.31 -39.84 38.91
N GLN A 131 2.30 -38.97 38.79
CA GLN A 131 1.07 -38.95 39.61
C GLN A 131 0.00 -38.11 38.90
#